data_AF-A0AAX1WXS0-F1
#
_entry.id   AF-A0AAX1WXS0-F1
#
_cell.length_a   1.000
_cell.length_b   1.000
_cell.length_c   1.000
_cell.angle_alpha   90.00
_cell.angle_beta   90.00
_cell.angle_gamma   90.00
#
_symmetry.space_group_name_H-M   'P 1'
#
loop_
_entity.id
_entity.type
_entity.pdbx_description
1 polymer ?
#
loop_
_entity_poly.entity_id
_entity_poly.type
_entity_poly.pdbx_seq_one_letter_code
_entity_poly.pdbx_strand_id
1 'polypeptide(L)'
;MVATMPAFGVIFTAHAAETRAANPSQLEGRKEVALVDTSVKDYQDLARGIGAGIGIVEFDGSKDGLAQIAQWAATASGYDAIHILSHGSAGVVRLGTAVLTQESLADATTQAELSALGRALVTGGDVLLYSCDVASGISGRAFVKSLSATMGVDVAASSDATGDAAQGGNWVLEYQTGAIETAKLTVRGYPHLLASTTFDFESVAPASSKTITQTIGSDTMVITSTDSNMLVDSESNAFRFDVPDASGNVMATGEGGFYTESRLVLTMSGGKTFDLTSFTLAQVGGDGATITLTTSKGSETFTANSVGNSRVLNLSTAVHPGYFVGVSSVVITTADSGGVFEWGFDNIVLSNIVGPPSTIVVTAALSQDSGQSSRRLHHQRCSANHQWHPVGQSVGGRKRPGVL
;
A
#
# COMPACT_ATOMS: atom_id res chain seq x y z
N MET A 1 39.92 13.50 35.58
CA MET A 1 38.50 13.89 35.41
C MET A 1 38.22 13.97 33.92
N VAL A 2 37.67 12.91 33.34
CA VAL A 2 37.12 12.94 31.98
C VAL A 2 35.61 12.90 32.18
N ALA A 3 34.94 14.01 31.87
CA ALA A 3 33.50 14.10 31.93
C ALA A 3 32.93 13.49 30.65
N THR A 4 32.31 12.33 30.77
CA THR A 4 31.47 11.74 29.73
C THR A 4 30.16 12.53 29.65
N MET A 5 29.90 13.15 28.51
CA MET A 5 28.59 13.73 28.19
C MET A 5 27.63 12.59 27.79
N PRO A 6 26.37 12.56 28.25
CA PRO A 6 25.40 11.59 27.76
C PRO A 6 24.94 12.00 26.37
N ALA A 7 24.96 11.06 25.43
CA ALA A 7 24.31 11.19 24.15
C ALA A 7 22.79 11.19 24.38
N PHE A 8 22.15 12.34 24.25
CA PHE A 8 20.70 12.42 24.06
C PHE A 8 20.40 11.94 22.63
N GLY A 9 20.12 10.65 22.50
CA GLY A 9 19.46 10.13 21.32
C GLY A 9 18.04 10.66 21.28
N VAL A 10 17.78 11.63 20.42
CA VAL A 10 16.41 11.99 20.04
C VAL A 10 15.88 10.82 19.23
N ILE A 11 15.04 9.98 19.86
CA ILE A 11 14.22 9.03 19.13
C ILE A 11 13.20 9.87 18.35
N PHE A 12 13.40 10.01 17.04
CA PHE A 12 12.33 10.47 16.16
C PHE A 12 11.29 9.34 16.12
N THR A 13 10.29 9.39 16.99
CA THR A 13 9.04 8.68 16.74
C THR A 13 8.52 9.18 15.39
N ALA A 14 8.09 8.28 14.51
CA ALA A 14 7.42 8.68 13.29
C ALA A 14 6.05 9.24 13.68
N HIS A 15 5.78 10.51 13.39
CA HIS A 15 4.48 11.14 13.62
C HIS A 15 3.84 11.40 12.26
N ALA A 16 2.52 11.46 12.22
CA ALA A 16 1.84 11.96 11.04
C ALA A 16 2.31 13.40 10.74
N ALA A 17 2.60 13.69 9.47
CA ALA A 17 3.19 14.94 9.03
C ALA A 17 2.09 15.88 8.52
N GLU A 18 1.95 17.05 9.14
CA GLU A 18 1.07 18.11 8.64
C GLU A 18 1.68 18.74 7.38
N THR A 19 1.10 18.46 6.22
CA THR A 19 1.56 18.98 4.91
C THR A 19 0.78 20.21 4.48
N ARG A 20 -0.38 20.46 5.09
CA ARG A 20 -1.19 21.67 4.90
C ARG A 20 -1.94 22.03 6.19
N ALA A 21 -1.78 23.25 6.67
CA ALA A 21 -2.56 23.73 7.81
C ALA A 21 -4.03 23.99 7.44
N ALA A 22 -4.94 23.68 8.37
CA ALA A 22 -6.35 24.05 8.23
C ALA A 22 -6.50 25.57 8.20
N ASN A 23 -7.34 26.07 7.30
CA ASN A 23 -7.66 27.49 7.17
C ASN A 23 -9.18 27.70 7.22
N PRO A 24 -9.75 27.89 8.42
CA PRO A 24 -11.19 28.05 8.61
C PRO A 24 -11.81 29.22 7.84
N SER A 25 -11.02 30.26 7.51
CA SER A 25 -11.52 31.39 6.71
C SER A 25 -11.95 30.99 5.29
N GLN A 26 -11.50 29.82 4.81
CA GLN A 26 -11.88 29.25 3.51
C GLN A 26 -13.01 28.21 3.62
N LEU A 27 -13.50 27.94 4.84
CA LEU A 27 -14.54 26.95 5.15
C LEU A 27 -15.61 27.52 6.10
N GLU A 28 -16.03 28.76 5.87
CA GLU A 28 -17.11 29.40 6.65
C GLU A 28 -16.88 29.41 8.17
N GLY A 29 -15.61 29.39 8.59
CA GLY A 29 -15.21 29.34 10.01
C GLY A 29 -15.01 27.93 10.57
N ARG A 30 -15.29 26.87 9.80
CA ARG A 30 -15.07 25.48 10.23
C ARG A 30 -13.61 25.07 10.09
N LYS A 31 -13.07 24.42 11.11
CA LYS A 31 -11.72 23.86 11.13
C LYS A 31 -11.79 22.36 10.84
N GLU A 32 -11.39 21.97 9.65
CA GLU A 32 -11.43 20.57 9.23
C GLU A 32 -10.04 20.06 8.85
N VAL A 33 -9.82 18.76 8.95
CA VAL A 33 -8.56 18.12 8.56
C VAL A 33 -8.79 16.78 7.90
N ALA A 34 -7.99 16.49 6.88
CA ALA A 34 -7.91 15.20 6.23
C ALA A 34 -6.65 14.45 6.64
N LEU A 35 -6.83 13.26 7.22
CA LEU A 35 -5.81 12.29 7.53
C LEU A 35 -5.67 11.35 6.33
N VAL A 36 -4.53 11.42 5.64
CA VAL A 36 -4.29 10.70 4.39
C VAL A 36 -3.29 9.57 4.62
N ASP A 37 -3.71 8.34 4.34
CA ASP A 37 -2.84 7.17 4.35
C ASP A 37 -1.93 7.16 3.12
N THR A 38 -0.62 7.16 3.32
CA THR A 38 0.36 7.14 2.22
C THR A 38 0.50 5.78 1.53
N SER A 39 -0.15 4.72 2.03
CA SER A 39 -0.32 3.43 1.32
C SER A 39 -1.41 3.47 0.25
N VAL A 40 -2.20 4.55 0.18
CA VAL A 40 -3.15 4.74 -0.92
C VAL A 40 -2.40 5.05 -2.21
N LYS A 41 -2.77 4.34 -3.28
CA LYS A 41 -2.17 4.53 -4.60
C LYS A 41 -2.29 5.98 -5.03
N ASP A 42 -1.19 6.60 -5.45
CA ASP A 42 -1.11 8.01 -5.83
C ASP A 42 -1.73 8.97 -4.79
N TYR A 43 -1.49 8.70 -3.50
CA TYR A 43 -2.02 9.53 -2.41
C TYR A 43 -1.68 11.02 -2.54
N GLN A 44 -0.64 11.40 -3.28
CA GLN A 44 -0.33 12.81 -3.52
C GLN A 44 -1.37 13.48 -4.43
N ASP A 45 -1.93 12.75 -5.41
CA ASP A 45 -3.07 13.24 -6.20
C ASP A 45 -4.33 13.33 -5.35
N LEU A 46 -4.54 12.33 -4.48
CA LEU A 46 -5.60 12.35 -3.47
C LEU A 46 -5.52 13.61 -2.61
N ALA A 47 -4.36 13.86 -1.98
CA ALA A 47 -4.11 15.03 -1.14
C ALA A 47 -4.27 16.36 -1.90
N ARG A 48 -3.75 16.46 -3.13
CA ARG A 48 -3.93 17.64 -4.00
C ARG A 48 -5.39 17.91 -4.34
N GLY A 49 -6.19 16.85 -4.48
CA GLY A 49 -7.61 16.94 -4.82
C GLY A 49 -8.51 17.41 -3.67
N ILE A 50 -8.01 17.43 -2.43
CA ILE A 50 -8.76 17.89 -1.26
C ILE A 50 -8.93 19.41 -1.30
N GLY A 51 -10.19 19.85 -1.14
CA GLY A 51 -10.60 21.25 -1.21
C GLY A 51 -9.77 22.21 -0.35
N ALA A 52 -9.72 23.47 -0.77
CA ALA A 52 -9.02 24.52 -0.03
C ALA A 52 -9.61 24.69 1.38
N GLY A 53 -8.78 25.13 2.34
CA GLY A 53 -9.19 25.35 3.72
C GLY A 53 -9.12 24.12 4.63
N ILE A 54 -9.22 22.91 4.08
CA ILE A 54 -9.11 21.66 4.88
C ILE A 54 -7.62 21.41 5.18
N GLY A 55 -7.25 21.15 6.43
CA GLY A 55 -5.89 20.72 6.76
C GLY A 55 -5.55 19.37 6.12
N ILE A 56 -4.28 19.08 5.88
CA ILE A 56 -3.82 17.77 5.42
C ILE A 56 -2.71 17.29 6.35
N VAL A 57 -2.91 16.08 6.85
CA VAL A 57 -1.96 15.35 7.67
C VAL A 57 -1.76 13.99 7.02
N GLU A 58 -0.53 13.69 6.63
CA GLU A 58 -0.16 12.43 5.99
C GLU A 58 0.46 11.50 7.02
N PHE A 59 0.03 10.24 7.09
CA PHE A 59 0.65 9.23 7.94
C PHE A 59 1.33 8.14 7.10
N ASP A 60 2.46 7.63 7.61
CA ASP A 60 3.28 6.64 6.91
C ASP A 60 2.54 5.31 6.86
N GLY A 61 2.16 4.89 5.65
CA GLY A 61 1.39 3.67 5.39
C GLY A 61 2.18 2.39 5.67
N SER A 62 3.50 2.49 5.85
CA SER A 62 4.37 1.37 6.24
C SER A 62 4.49 1.15 7.75
N LYS A 63 3.79 1.97 8.55
CA LYS A 63 3.80 1.95 10.02
C LYS A 63 2.39 1.87 10.58
N ASP A 64 2.28 1.72 11.90
CA ASP A 64 1.02 1.80 12.60
C ASP A 64 0.40 3.19 12.40
N GLY A 65 -0.63 3.29 11.57
CA GLY A 65 -1.29 4.54 11.24
C GLY A 65 -2.12 5.06 12.41
N LEU A 66 -2.76 4.18 13.19
CA LEU A 66 -3.60 4.58 14.34
C LEU A 66 -2.74 5.24 15.43
N ALA A 67 -1.58 4.67 15.74
CA ALA A 67 -0.64 5.27 16.68
C ALA A 67 -0.14 6.66 16.21
N GLN A 68 0.19 6.79 14.91
CA GLN A 68 0.63 8.07 14.33
C GLN A 68 -0.44 9.16 14.42
N ILE A 69 -1.69 8.84 14.05
CA ILE A 69 -2.79 9.80 14.09
C ILE A 69 -3.22 10.10 15.53
N ALA A 70 -3.15 9.14 16.45
CA ALA A 70 -3.41 9.39 17.87
C ALA A 70 -2.36 10.33 18.49
N GLN A 71 -1.10 10.17 18.09
CA GLN A 71 -0.02 11.05 18.53
C GLN A 71 -0.17 12.47 17.99
N TRP A 72 -0.58 12.62 16.72
CA TRP A 72 -0.97 13.92 16.17
C TRP A 72 -2.16 14.51 16.94
N ALA A 73 -3.21 13.71 17.14
CA ALA A 73 -4.45 14.11 17.82
C ALA A 73 -4.23 14.54 19.28
N ALA A 74 -3.20 14.03 19.95
CA ALA A 74 -2.83 14.43 21.32
C ALA A 74 -2.46 15.92 21.45
N THR A 75 -2.07 16.56 20.34
CA THR A 75 -1.76 18.01 20.28
C THR A 75 -2.78 18.79 19.46
N ALA A 76 -3.69 18.10 18.78
CA ALA A 76 -4.69 18.66 17.89
C ALA A 76 -5.98 18.94 18.69
N SER A 77 -6.67 20.04 18.39
CA SER A 77 -7.94 20.38 19.03
C SER A 77 -8.76 21.37 18.21
N GLY A 78 -10.06 21.42 18.52
CA GLY A 78 -10.99 22.39 17.96
C GLY A 78 -11.36 22.11 16.50
N TYR A 79 -11.27 20.85 16.06
CA TYR A 79 -11.70 20.47 14.72
C TYR A 79 -13.21 20.22 14.69
N ASP A 80 -13.88 20.76 13.68
CA ASP A 80 -15.28 20.46 13.38
C ASP A 80 -15.44 19.12 12.65
N ALA A 81 -14.39 18.70 11.93
CA ALA A 81 -14.39 17.41 11.26
C ALA A 81 -12.99 16.83 11.09
N ILE A 82 -12.93 15.50 11.17
CA ILE A 82 -11.78 14.69 10.76
C ILE A 82 -12.22 13.79 9.60
N HIS A 83 -11.62 14.01 8.44
CA HIS A 83 -11.77 13.14 7.28
C HIS A 83 -10.62 12.12 7.29
N ILE A 84 -10.90 10.83 7.16
CA ILE A 84 -9.89 9.76 7.12
C ILE A 84 -9.96 9.11 5.74
N LEU A 85 -8.86 9.12 5.00
CA LEU A 85 -8.77 8.55 3.66
C LEU A 85 -7.77 7.40 3.66
N SER A 86 -8.27 6.17 3.54
CA SER A 86 -7.45 4.96 3.66
C SER A 86 -8.10 3.75 2.97
N HIS A 87 -7.43 2.59 3.05
CA HIS A 87 -8.01 1.34 2.55
C HIS A 87 -9.06 0.77 3.52
N GLY A 88 -10.03 0.04 2.98
CA GLY A 88 -11.04 -0.67 3.76
C GLY A 88 -11.66 -1.85 3.03
N SER A 89 -12.44 -2.61 3.79
CA SER A 89 -13.39 -3.61 3.33
C SER A 89 -14.52 -3.76 4.36
N ALA A 90 -15.53 -4.59 4.11
CA ALA A 90 -16.65 -4.79 5.04
C ALA A 90 -16.20 -5.06 6.49
N GLY A 91 -16.49 -4.12 7.40
CA GLY A 91 -16.14 -4.22 8.83
C GLY A 91 -14.65 -4.07 9.15
N VAL A 92 -13.83 -3.62 8.19
CA VAL A 92 -12.38 -3.50 8.35
C VAL A 92 -11.89 -2.16 7.84
N VAL A 93 -11.14 -1.43 8.67
CA VAL A 93 -10.40 -0.22 8.27
C VAL A 93 -8.91 -0.49 8.37
N ARG A 94 -8.16 -0.09 7.36
CA ARG A 94 -6.69 -0.17 7.39
C ARG A 94 -6.12 1.23 7.44
N LEU A 95 -5.25 1.47 8.42
CA LEU A 95 -4.54 2.73 8.63
C LEU A 95 -3.04 2.40 8.66
N GLY A 96 -2.40 2.43 7.49
CA GLY A 96 -1.07 1.89 7.29
C GLY A 96 -1.04 0.40 7.64
N THR A 97 -0.25 0.02 8.63
CA THR A 97 -0.22 -1.37 9.13
C THR A 97 -1.29 -1.67 10.17
N ALA A 98 -1.95 -0.66 10.75
CA ALA A 98 -3.03 -0.90 11.72
C ALA A 98 -4.28 -1.44 11.02
N VAL A 99 -4.90 -2.48 11.58
CA VAL A 99 -6.14 -3.07 11.08
C VAL A 99 -7.19 -2.97 12.17
N LEU A 100 -8.24 -2.19 11.92
CA LEU A 100 -9.37 -2.04 12.82
C LEU A 100 -10.48 -3.00 12.41
N THR A 101 -10.87 -3.88 13.33
CA THR A 101 -11.99 -4.82 13.18
C THR A 101 -12.89 -4.74 14.40
N GLN A 102 -14.01 -5.45 14.41
CA GLN A 102 -14.89 -5.50 15.57
C GLN A 102 -14.16 -5.98 16.84
N GLU A 103 -13.24 -6.93 16.69
CA GLU A 103 -12.44 -7.50 17.77
C GLU A 103 -11.38 -6.51 18.27
N SER A 104 -10.70 -5.82 17.36
CA SER A 104 -9.64 -4.87 17.76
C SER A 104 -10.20 -3.66 18.51
N LEU A 105 -11.47 -3.28 18.28
CA LEU A 105 -12.13 -2.21 19.04
C LEU A 105 -12.32 -2.53 20.52
N ALA A 106 -12.17 -3.79 20.94
CA ALA A 106 -12.18 -4.17 22.35
C ALA A 106 -10.81 -3.99 23.05
N ASP A 107 -9.74 -3.79 22.29
CA ASP A 107 -8.39 -3.59 22.83
C ASP A 107 -8.25 -2.20 23.48
N ALA A 108 -7.65 -2.16 24.68
CA ALA A 108 -7.55 -0.95 25.48
C ALA A 108 -6.65 0.12 24.84
N THR A 109 -5.60 -0.29 24.12
CA THR A 109 -4.71 0.64 23.40
C THR A 109 -5.46 1.27 22.23
N THR A 110 -6.12 0.42 21.43
CA THR A 110 -6.96 0.86 20.30
C THR A 110 -8.04 1.83 20.75
N GLN A 111 -8.73 1.55 21.86
CA GLN A 111 -9.74 2.45 22.42
C GLN A 111 -9.15 3.80 22.85
N ALA A 112 -7.97 3.79 23.49
CA ALA A 112 -7.32 5.01 23.95
C ALA A 112 -6.89 5.92 22.79
N GLU A 113 -6.38 5.31 21.71
CA GLU A 113 -5.97 6.00 20.48
C GLU A 113 -7.17 6.57 19.72
N LEU A 114 -8.24 5.80 19.52
CA LEU A 114 -9.47 6.27 18.91
C LEU A 114 -10.16 7.37 19.75
N SER A 115 -10.13 7.25 21.08
CA SER A 115 -10.60 8.31 21.97
C SER A 115 -9.77 9.60 21.85
N ALA A 116 -8.48 9.51 21.51
CA ALA A 116 -7.66 10.70 21.29
C ALA A 116 -8.12 11.48 20.06
N LEU A 117 -8.52 10.77 19.00
CA LEU A 117 -9.10 11.39 17.80
C LEU A 117 -10.43 12.07 18.12
N GLY A 118 -11.31 11.38 18.86
CA GLY A 118 -12.58 11.97 19.31
C GLY A 118 -12.38 13.26 20.13
N ARG A 119 -11.35 13.32 20.98
CA ARG A 119 -11.01 14.52 21.77
C ARG A 119 -10.42 15.68 20.96
N ALA A 120 -9.90 15.42 19.76
CA ALA A 120 -9.42 16.49 18.88
C ALA A 120 -10.59 17.27 18.23
N LEU A 121 -11.78 16.66 18.20
CA LEU A 121 -13.00 17.27 17.70
C LEU A 121 -13.68 18.16 18.76
N VAL A 122 -14.44 19.15 18.29
CA VAL A 122 -15.39 19.91 19.13
C VAL A 122 -16.59 19.04 19.48
N THR A 123 -17.40 19.48 20.44
CA THR A 123 -18.71 18.85 20.70
C THR A 123 -19.58 18.90 19.45
N GLY A 124 -20.04 17.74 18.98
CA GLY A 124 -20.78 17.61 17.72
C GLY A 124 -19.91 17.67 16.47
N GLY A 125 -18.59 17.47 16.61
CA GLY A 125 -17.71 17.28 15.46
C GLY A 125 -17.84 15.87 14.89
N ASP A 126 -17.59 15.75 13.59
CA ASP A 126 -17.83 14.53 12.82
C ASP A 126 -16.54 13.82 12.42
N VAL A 127 -16.63 12.50 12.22
CA VAL A 127 -15.62 11.72 11.51
C VAL A 127 -16.20 11.21 10.20
N LEU A 128 -15.48 11.46 9.11
CA LEU A 128 -15.86 11.01 7.78
C LEU A 128 -14.81 10.02 7.29
N LEU A 129 -15.19 8.75 7.24
CA LEU A 129 -14.32 7.62 6.94
C LEU A 129 -14.47 7.20 5.47
N TYR A 130 -13.51 7.65 4.66
CA TYR A 130 -13.34 7.31 3.25
C TYR A 130 -12.45 6.08 3.12
N SER A 131 -13.07 4.92 3.23
CA SER A 131 -12.45 3.61 3.06
C SER A 131 -13.49 2.70 2.41
N CYS A 132 -13.11 1.96 1.36
CA CYS A 132 -14.07 1.17 0.59
C CYS A 132 -14.82 0.15 1.46
N ASP A 133 -16.13 0.03 1.22
CA ASP A 133 -17.02 -1.01 1.73
C ASP A 133 -17.10 -1.17 3.26
N VAL A 134 -16.53 -0.29 4.08
CA VAL A 134 -16.45 -0.47 5.54
C VAL A 134 -17.81 -0.70 6.19
N ALA A 135 -18.82 0.03 5.74
CA ALA A 135 -20.20 -0.08 6.21
C ALA A 135 -21.06 -1.08 5.40
N SER A 136 -20.44 -1.91 4.57
CA SER A 136 -21.15 -2.92 3.79
C SER A 136 -21.69 -4.04 4.69
N GLY A 137 -22.93 -4.46 4.43
CA GLY A 137 -23.61 -5.51 5.18
C GLY A 137 -23.91 -5.17 6.65
N ILE A 138 -24.42 -6.17 7.37
CA ILE A 138 -24.80 -6.04 8.78
C ILE A 138 -23.56 -5.91 9.67
N SER A 139 -22.51 -6.69 9.38
CA SER A 139 -21.23 -6.66 10.11
C SER A 139 -20.53 -5.30 9.97
N GLY A 140 -20.45 -4.74 8.77
CA GLY A 140 -19.83 -3.43 8.54
C GLY A 140 -20.54 -2.30 9.29
N ARG A 141 -21.88 -2.28 9.25
CA ARG A 141 -22.67 -1.28 10.01
C ARG A 141 -22.52 -1.42 11.52
N ALA A 142 -22.40 -2.65 12.02
CA ALA A 142 -22.13 -2.91 13.43
C ALA A 142 -20.74 -2.40 13.84
N PHE A 143 -19.72 -2.67 13.01
CA PHE A 143 -18.37 -2.14 13.19
C PHE A 143 -18.35 -0.61 13.25
N VAL A 144 -18.96 0.09 12.28
CA VAL A 144 -18.98 1.57 12.27
C VAL A 144 -19.72 2.13 13.50
N LYS A 145 -20.78 1.44 13.97
CA LYS A 145 -21.46 1.81 15.21
C LYS A 145 -20.56 1.66 16.44
N SER A 146 -19.81 0.57 16.53
CA SER A 146 -18.83 0.37 17.60
C SER A 146 -17.69 1.38 17.53
N LEU A 147 -17.20 1.70 16.33
CA LEU A 147 -16.18 2.72 16.11
C LEU A 147 -16.64 4.10 16.61
N SER A 148 -17.84 4.53 16.21
CA SER A 148 -18.47 5.77 16.67
C SER A 148 -18.61 5.82 18.20
N ALA A 149 -19.07 4.74 18.81
CA ALA A 149 -19.19 4.65 20.27
C ALA A 149 -17.83 4.74 20.98
N THR A 150 -16.79 4.13 20.42
CA THR A 150 -15.42 4.16 20.97
C THR A 150 -14.80 5.56 20.87
N MET A 151 -15.03 6.27 19.75
CA MET A 151 -14.53 7.63 19.57
C MET A 151 -15.37 8.67 20.34
N GLY A 152 -16.64 8.37 20.60
CA GLY A 152 -17.58 9.29 21.25
C GLY A 152 -18.11 10.39 20.32
N VAL A 153 -18.11 10.14 19.01
CA VAL A 153 -18.51 11.11 17.96
C VAL A 153 -19.32 10.43 16.87
N ASP A 154 -20.02 11.22 16.08
CA ASP A 154 -20.77 10.76 14.92
C ASP A 154 -19.81 10.41 13.77
N VAL A 155 -20.09 9.31 13.07
CA VAL A 155 -19.21 8.73 12.04
C VAL A 155 -20.02 8.46 10.78
N ALA A 156 -19.58 9.00 9.65
CA ALA A 156 -20.03 8.61 8.33
C ALA A 156 -19.01 7.68 7.67
N ALA A 157 -19.47 6.63 6.97
CA ALA A 157 -18.60 5.67 6.29
C ALA A 157 -19.23 5.19 4.97
N SER A 158 -18.36 4.78 4.04
CA SER A 158 -18.80 4.20 2.76
C SER A 158 -19.23 2.75 2.92
N SER A 159 -20.25 2.35 2.18
CA SER A 159 -20.73 0.96 2.05
C SER A 159 -20.46 0.36 0.66
N ASP A 160 -19.80 1.11 -0.21
CA ASP A 160 -19.42 0.71 -1.57
C ASP A 160 -17.98 1.18 -1.91
N ALA A 161 -17.61 1.12 -3.19
CA ALA A 161 -16.31 1.58 -3.66
C ALA A 161 -16.16 3.10 -3.51
N THR A 162 -15.15 3.55 -2.75
CA THR A 162 -14.84 4.97 -2.59
C THR A 162 -13.76 5.42 -3.57
N GLY A 163 -13.98 6.51 -4.33
CA GLY A 163 -12.99 7.09 -5.23
C GLY A 163 -13.55 7.55 -6.58
N ASP A 164 -12.77 7.35 -7.64
CA ASP A 164 -13.10 7.80 -8.99
C ASP A 164 -14.34 7.09 -9.59
N ALA A 165 -15.22 7.90 -10.19
CA ALA A 165 -16.46 7.41 -10.78
C ALA A 165 -16.26 6.60 -12.07
N ALA A 166 -15.18 6.84 -12.83
CA ALA A 166 -14.86 6.03 -14.00
C ALA A 166 -14.35 4.62 -13.61
N GLN A 167 -13.90 4.44 -12.37
CA GLN A 167 -13.60 3.13 -11.78
C GLN A 167 -14.80 2.51 -11.02
N GLY A 168 -15.99 3.13 -11.11
CA GLY A 168 -17.20 2.64 -10.45
C GLY A 168 -17.35 3.03 -8.99
N GLY A 169 -16.49 3.92 -8.47
CA GLY A 169 -16.58 4.44 -7.11
C GLY A 169 -17.28 5.79 -7.01
N ASN A 170 -17.39 6.31 -5.79
CA ASN A 170 -17.87 7.65 -5.53
C ASN A 170 -17.29 8.21 -4.21
N TRP A 171 -17.61 9.46 -3.84
CA TRP A 171 -17.19 10.08 -2.57
C TRP A 171 -18.36 10.21 -1.57
N VAL A 172 -19.42 9.46 -1.79
CA VAL A 172 -20.58 9.39 -0.90
C VAL A 172 -20.24 8.46 0.28
N LEU A 173 -20.84 8.78 1.41
CA LEU A 173 -20.83 7.97 2.62
C LEU A 173 -22.29 7.62 2.89
N GLU A 174 -22.69 6.38 2.63
CA GLU A 174 -24.09 5.93 2.63
C GLU A 174 -24.57 5.56 4.02
N TYR A 175 -23.65 5.29 4.94
CA TYR A 175 -23.97 4.97 6.31
C TYR A 175 -23.43 6.03 7.25
N GLN A 176 -24.23 6.40 8.25
CA GLN A 176 -23.83 7.31 9.30
C GLN A 176 -24.39 6.88 10.65
N THR A 177 -23.64 7.18 11.70
CA THR A 177 -24.13 7.21 13.08
C THR A 177 -24.46 8.64 13.44
N GLY A 178 -25.60 8.84 14.11
CA GLY A 178 -26.05 10.18 14.51
C GLY A 178 -26.27 11.14 13.35
N ALA A 179 -26.08 12.42 13.63
CA ALA A 179 -26.18 13.49 12.63
C ALA A 179 -24.80 13.78 12.06
N ILE A 180 -24.75 14.18 10.79
CA ILE A 180 -23.49 14.55 10.13
C ILE A 180 -23.74 15.92 9.50
N GLU A 181 -23.24 16.97 10.14
CA GLU A 181 -23.36 18.35 9.67
C GLU A 181 -22.23 18.72 8.71
N THR A 182 -21.14 17.97 8.72
CA THR A 182 -19.99 18.21 7.87
C THR A 182 -20.26 17.84 6.41
N ALA A 183 -19.84 18.71 5.51
CA ALA A 183 -19.90 18.45 4.07
C ALA A 183 -18.93 17.31 3.70
N LYS A 184 -19.43 16.33 2.94
CA LYS A 184 -18.60 15.24 2.40
C LYS A 184 -17.56 15.81 1.44
N LEU A 185 -16.34 15.28 1.49
CA LEU A 185 -15.30 15.56 0.51
C LEU A 185 -15.78 15.22 -0.91
N THR A 186 -15.29 15.99 -1.86
CA THR A 186 -15.22 15.58 -3.26
C THR A 186 -13.79 15.82 -3.70
N VAL A 187 -13.03 14.74 -3.82
CA VAL A 187 -11.63 14.82 -4.23
C VAL A 187 -11.58 14.94 -5.74
N ARG A 188 -10.93 16.00 -6.24
CA ARG A 188 -10.78 16.23 -7.68
C ARG A 188 -9.47 15.67 -8.20
N GLY A 189 -9.50 15.02 -9.36
CA GLY A 189 -8.28 14.59 -10.05
C GLY A 189 -7.57 13.40 -9.42
N TYR A 190 -8.24 12.67 -8.51
CA TYR A 190 -7.79 11.37 -8.04
C TYR A 190 -8.42 10.29 -8.93
N PRO A 191 -7.65 9.57 -9.76
CA PRO A 191 -8.21 8.70 -10.79
C PRO A 191 -8.41 7.26 -10.32
N HIS A 192 -8.32 6.95 -9.02
CA HIS A 192 -8.37 5.59 -8.47
C HIS A 192 -9.47 5.38 -7.43
N LEU A 193 -9.65 4.13 -7.03
CA LEU A 193 -10.40 3.75 -5.83
C LEU A 193 -9.47 3.69 -4.62
N LEU A 194 -10.01 3.92 -3.42
CA LEU A 194 -9.34 3.67 -2.14
C LEU A 194 -9.36 2.17 -1.75
N ALA A 195 -9.57 1.28 -2.73
CA ALA A 195 -9.79 -0.15 -2.51
C ALA A 195 -8.47 -0.93 -2.46
N SER A 196 -8.47 -2.00 -1.66
CA SER A 196 -7.55 -3.13 -1.89
C SER A 196 -8.11 -4.01 -3.02
N THR A 197 -7.23 -4.70 -3.75
CA THR A 197 -7.59 -5.67 -4.79
C THR A 197 -7.46 -7.08 -4.23
N THR A 198 -8.55 -7.84 -4.21
CA THR A 198 -8.56 -9.24 -3.77
C THR A 198 -8.52 -10.16 -4.98
N PHE A 199 -7.51 -11.01 -5.07
CA PHE A 199 -7.42 -12.08 -6.04
C PHE A 199 -7.94 -13.39 -5.43
N ASP A 200 -9.16 -13.73 -5.81
CA ASP A 200 -10.01 -14.82 -5.28
C ASP A 200 -10.18 -16.00 -6.25
N PHE A 201 -9.55 -15.95 -7.42
CA PHE A 201 -9.63 -16.98 -8.47
C PHE A 201 -11.04 -17.32 -9.02
N GLU A 202 -12.11 -16.65 -8.58
CA GLU A 202 -13.48 -16.87 -9.05
C GLU A 202 -13.67 -16.65 -10.56
N SER A 203 -12.93 -15.68 -11.10
CA SER A 203 -12.93 -15.35 -12.52
C SER A 203 -11.94 -16.18 -13.36
N VAL A 204 -11.21 -17.10 -12.73
CA VAL A 204 -10.26 -17.98 -13.39
C VAL A 204 -10.98 -19.29 -13.75
N ALA A 205 -11.02 -19.62 -15.04
CA ALA A 205 -11.58 -20.90 -15.46
C ALA A 205 -10.77 -22.07 -14.87
N PRO A 206 -11.40 -23.22 -14.56
CA PRO A 206 -10.68 -24.36 -14.01
C PRO A 206 -9.46 -24.73 -14.85
N ALA A 207 -8.30 -24.86 -14.19
CA ALA A 207 -7.02 -24.97 -14.85
C ALA A 207 -6.02 -25.80 -14.05
N SER A 208 -5.20 -26.59 -14.76
CA SER A 208 -3.97 -27.19 -14.24
C SER A 208 -2.78 -26.60 -14.99
N SER A 209 -1.92 -25.85 -14.30
CA SER A 209 -0.79 -25.16 -14.92
C SER A 209 0.29 -24.82 -13.92
N LYS A 210 1.55 -24.75 -14.37
CA LYS A 210 2.65 -24.17 -13.59
C LYS A 210 2.57 -22.65 -13.44
N THR A 211 1.68 -22.01 -14.17
CA THR A 211 1.45 -20.57 -14.11
C THR A 211 -0.05 -20.31 -14.05
N ILE A 212 -0.47 -19.70 -12.96
CA ILE A 212 -1.84 -19.24 -12.75
C ILE A 212 -1.83 -17.72 -12.80
N THR A 213 -2.78 -17.15 -13.53
CA THR A 213 -2.95 -15.70 -13.65
C THR A 213 -4.39 -15.33 -13.41
N GLN A 214 -4.61 -14.27 -12.65
CA GLN A 214 -5.91 -13.63 -12.53
C GLN A 214 -5.74 -12.14 -12.82
N THR A 215 -6.66 -11.58 -13.60
CA THR A 215 -6.68 -10.14 -13.91
C THR A 215 -7.92 -9.51 -13.31
N ILE A 216 -7.73 -8.45 -12.54
CA ILE A 216 -8.79 -7.63 -11.95
C ILE A 216 -8.53 -6.18 -12.36
N GLY A 217 -9.46 -5.61 -13.12
CA GLY A 217 -9.26 -4.29 -13.73
C GLY A 217 -7.99 -4.25 -14.60
N SER A 218 -7.03 -3.42 -14.20
CA SER A 218 -5.74 -3.26 -14.90
C SER A 218 -4.60 -4.10 -14.31
N ASP A 219 -4.87 -4.84 -13.23
CA ASP A 219 -3.87 -5.53 -12.43
C ASP A 219 -3.95 -7.03 -12.66
N THR A 220 -2.84 -7.62 -13.15
CA THR A 220 -2.73 -9.05 -13.39
C THR A 220 -1.74 -9.64 -12.40
N MET A 221 -2.23 -10.46 -11.47
CA MET A 221 -1.40 -11.27 -10.59
C MET A 221 -0.94 -12.52 -11.34
N VAL A 222 0.32 -12.88 -11.12
CA VAL A 222 0.95 -14.06 -11.72
C VAL A 222 1.57 -14.88 -10.60
N ILE A 223 1.11 -16.12 -10.45
CA ILE A 223 1.68 -17.11 -9.55
C ILE A 223 2.33 -18.20 -10.38
N THR A 224 3.58 -18.51 -10.07
CA THR A 224 4.34 -19.58 -10.72
C THR A 224 4.79 -20.60 -9.71
N SER A 225 4.68 -21.86 -10.08
CA SER A 225 5.13 -23.01 -9.30
C SER A 225 6.44 -23.57 -9.85
N THR A 226 7.20 -24.25 -9.00
CA THR A 226 8.52 -24.79 -9.35
C THR A 226 8.42 -26.24 -9.80
N ASP A 227 7.77 -27.09 -9.03
CA ASP A 227 7.84 -28.54 -9.14
C ASP A 227 6.69 -29.09 -9.97
N SER A 228 5.46 -28.67 -9.67
CA SER A 228 4.23 -29.28 -10.20
C SER A 228 3.21 -28.25 -10.67
N ASN A 229 2.23 -28.70 -11.46
CA ASN A 229 1.11 -27.83 -11.80
C ASN A 229 0.30 -27.49 -10.53
N MET A 230 -0.13 -26.24 -10.45
CA MET A 230 -1.18 -25.81 -9.54
C MET A 230 -2.53 -26.08 -10.17
N LEU A 231 -3.55 -26.33 -9.36
CA LEU A 231 -4.93 -26.50 -9.76
C LEU A 231 -5.74 -25.29 -9.33
N VAL A 232 -6.49 -24.68 -10.24
CA VAL A 232 -7.60 -23.79 -9.91
C VAL A 232 -8.89 -24.53 -10.24
N ASP A 233 -9.74 -24.73 -9.24
CA ASP A 233 -11.06 -25.34 -9.37
C ASP A 233 -11.89 -25.01 -8.12
N SER A 234 -13.16 -25.37 -8.11
CA SER A 234 -13.99 -25.31 -6.91
C SER A 234 -13.32 -26.00 -5.72
N GLU A 235 -13.50 -25.47 -4.51
CA GLU A 235 -12.96 -26.04 -3.27
C GLU A 235 -13.29 -27.53 -3.09
N SER A 236 -14.49 -27.94 -3.50
CA SER A 236 -14.93 -29.33 -3.48
C SER A 236 -14.13 -30.22 -4.43
N ASN A 237 -13.66 -29.70 -5.56
CA ASN A 237 -12.81 -30.44 -6.50
C ASN A 237 -11.34 -30.38 -6.09
N ALA A 238 -10.87 -29.22 -5.63
CA ALA A 238 -9.49 -28.99 -5.24
C ALA A 238 -9.14 -29.77 -3.96
N PHE A 239 -10.01 -29.72 -2.94
CA PHE A 239 -9.75 -30.27 -1.62
C PHE A 239 -10.62 -31.47 -1.22
N ARG A 240 -11.71 -31.75 -1.95
CA ARG A 240 -12.70 -32.81 -1.64
C ARG A 240 -13.53 -32.55 -0.37
N PHE A 241 -13.51 -31.33 0.14
CA PHE A 241 -14.33 -30.85 1.23
C PHE A 241 -14.53 -29.33 1.10
N ASP A 242 -15.51 -28.81 1.83
CA ASP A 242 -15.79 -27.38 1.95
C ASP A 242 -14.69 -26.70 2.79
N VAL A 243 -14.16 -25.58 2.30
CA VAL A 243 -13.11 -24.81 2.95
C VAL A 243 -13.70 -23.46 3.39
N PRO A 244 -13.98 -23.29 4.70
CA PRO A 244 -14.47 -22.01 5.22
C PRO A 244 -13.57 -20.84 4.79
N ASP A 245 -14.16 -19.69 4.47
CA ASP A 245 -13.43 -18.47 4.06
C ASP A 245 -12.58 -18.59 2.77
N ALA A 246 -12.69 -19.71 2.05
CA ALA A 246 -12.12 -19.95 0.72
C ALA A 246 -13.18 -20.49 -0.25
N SER A 247 -14.38 -19.89 -0.20
CA SER A 247 -15.56 -20.38 -0.91
C SER A 247 -15.44 -20.18 -2.42
N GLY A 248 -15.89 -21.15 -3.20
CA GLY A 248 -15.89 -21.06 -4.66
C GLY A 248 -14.62 -21.66 -5.27
N ASN A 249 -13.99 -20.98 -6.21
CA ASN A 249 -12.76 -21.44 -6.85
C ASN A 249 -11.53 -21.07 -6.02
N VAL A 250 -10.66 -22.05 -5.80
CA VAL A 250 -9.42 -21.88 -5.02
C VAL A 250 -8.22 -22.34 -5.82
N MET A 251 -7.03 -21.82 -5.49
CA MET A 251 -5.78 -22.30 -6.08
C MET A 251 -5.09 -23.31 -5.15
N ALA A 252 -5.16 -24.59 -5.47
CA ALA A 252 -4.42 -25.65 -4.77
C ALA A 252 -3.00 -25.83 -5.34
N THR A 253 -2.04 -26.13 -4.48
CA THR A 253 -0.63 -26.37 -4.84
C THR A 253 -0.35 -27.81 -5.31
N GLY A 254 -1.36 -28.46 -5.88
CA GLY A 254 -1.26 -29.81 -6.42
C GLY A 254 -2.48 -30.17 -7.26
N GLU A 255 -2.30 -31.11 -8.17
CA GLU A 255 -3.37 -31.64 -9.04
C GLU A 255 -3.73 -33.07 -8.63
N GLY A 256 -5.01 -33.42 -8.63
CA GLY A 256 -5.49 -34.78 -8.34
C GLY A 256 -5.31 -35.24 -6.89
N GLY A 257 -4.92 -34.34 -5.98
CA GLY A 257 -4.57 -34.64 -4.59
C GLY A 257 -3.10 -34.96 -4.37
N PHE A 258 -2.22 -34.68 -5.35
CA PHE A 258 -0.77 -34.82 -5.22
C PHE A 258 -0.11 -33.47 -4.93
N TYR A 259 0.13 -33.21 -3.65
CA TYR A 259 0.76 -32.01 -3.11
C TYR A 259 2.28 -32.15 -3.15
N THR A 260 2.89 -31.67 -4.22
CA THR A 260 4.34 -31.86 -4.49
C THR A 260 5.09 -30.56 -4.72
N GLU A 261 4.39 -29.43 -4.66
CA GLU A 261 4.98 -28.13 -4.90
C GLU A 261 5.72 -27.62 -3.67
N SER A 262 6.99 -27.24 -3.79
CA SER A 262 7.78 -26.72 -2.67
C SER A 262 7.92 -25.20 -2.65
N ARG A 263 7.65 -24.53 -3.78
CA ARG A 263 8.00 -23.12 -3.94
C ARG A 263 7.14 -22.38 -4.97
N LEU A 264 6.32 -21.45 -4.48
CA LEU A 264 5.59 -20.50 -5.32
C LEU A 264 6.31 -19.17 -5.43
N VAL A 265 6.12 -18.49 -6.56
CA VAL A 265 6.47 -17.08 -6.73
C VAL A 265 5.24 -16.32 -7.17
N LEU A 266 4.83 -15.35 -6.36
CA LEU A 266 3.81 -14.38 -6.67
C LEU A 266 4.46 -13.08 -7.15
N THR A 267 3.99 -12.56 -8.28
CA THR A 267 4.39 -11.28 -8.86
C THR A 267 3.18 -10.57 -9.48
N MET A 268 3.34 -9.28 -9.77
CA MET A 268 2.40 -8.52 -10.59
C MET A 268 2.95 -8.28 -11.99
N SER A 269 2.12 -8.51 -13.01
CA SER A 269 2.48 -8.26 -14.40
C SER A 269 2.90 -6.81 -14.63
N GLY A 270 3.82 -6.59 -15.57
CA GLY A 270 4.38 -5.27 -15.85
C GLY A 270 5.39 -4.78 -14.81
N GLY A 271 5.85 -5.66 -13.90
CA GLY A 271 6.84 -5.32 -12.89
C GLY A 271 6.30 -4.35 -11.83
N LYS A 272 4.98 -4.38 -11.58
CA LYS A 272 4.34 -3.54 -10.57
C LYS A 272 4.82 -3.95 -9.18
N THR A 273 4.97 -2.98 -8.29
CA THR A 273 5.11 -3.21 -6.85
C THR A 273 3.74 -3.19 -6.18
N PHE A 274 3.61 -3.83 -5.04
CA PHE A 274 2.37 -3.96 -4.30
C PHE A 274 2.62 -4.15 -2.81
N ASP A 275 1.62 -3.88 -1.99
CA ASP A 275 1.58 -4.30 -0.61
C ASP A 275 0.84 -5.64 -0.56
N LEU A 276 1.44 -6.69 0.00
CA LEU A 276 0.72 -7.93 0.31
C LEU A 276 0.12 -7.78 1.71
N THR A 277 -1.19 -7.95 1.84
CA THR A 277 -1.90 -7.53 3.06
C THR A 277 -2.40 -8.74 3.82
N SER A 278 -3.01 -9.68 3.12
CA SER A 278 -3.47 -10.94 3.66
C SER A 278 -3.70 -11.96 2.54
N PHE A 279 -3.85 -13.22 2.92
CA PHE A 279 -4.41 -14.25 2.06
C PHE A 279 -5.05 -15.34 2.92
N THR A 280 -6.03 -16.04 2.36
CA THR A 280 -6.58 -17.25 2.96
C THR A 280 -5.73 -18.44 2.57
N LEU A 281 -5.36 -19.23 3.57
CA LEU A 281 -4.76 -20.55 3.42
C LEU A 281 -5.85 -21.60 3.59
N ALA A 282 -6.12 -22.37 2.54
CA ALA A 282 -6.92 -23.58 2.60
C ALA A 282 -5.98 -24.75 2.96
N GLN A 283 -6.23 -25.53 4.01
CA GLN A 283 -5.29 -26.57 4.46
C GLN A 283 -5.92 -27.97 4.46
N VAL A 284 -5.15 -28.97 3.98
CA VAL A 284 -5.48 -30.39 4.09
C VAL A 284 -4.65 -31.01 5.22
N GLY A 285 -4.92 -30.61 6.47
CA GLY A 285 -4.13 -31.03 7.64
C GLY A 285 -2.89 -30.16 7.89
N GLY A 286 -1.95 -30.66 8.69
CA GLY A 286 -0.66 -29.97 8.95
C GLY A 286 -0.69 -28.91 10.04
N ASP A 287 -1.28 -29.19 11.20
CA ASP A 287 -1.15 -28.29 12.35
C ASP A 287 0.32 -28.09 12.75
N GLY A 288 0.74 -26.83 12.84
CA GLY A 288 2.12 -26.46 13.13
C GLY A 288 3.01 -26.37 11.90
N ALA A 289 2.46 -26.51 10.69
CA ALA A 289 3.18 -26.30 9.43
C ALA A 289 3.77 -24.89 9.34
N THR A 290 4.90 -24.75 8.68
CA THR A 290 5.61 -23.47 8.57
C THR A 290 5.57 -22.91 7.15
N ILE A 291 5.10 -21.67 7.02
CA ILE A 291 5.14 -20.91 5.78
C ILE A 291 6.22 -19.86 5.90
N THR A 292 7.17 -19.84 4.98
CA THR A 292 8.11 -18.74 4.86
C THR A 292 7.74 -17.89 3.65
N LEU A 293 7.49 -16.61 3.89
CA LEU A 293 7.29 -15.60 2.87
C LEU A 293 8.59 -14.80 2.73
N THR A 294 9.22 -14.89 1.57
CA THR A 294 10.41 -14.12 1.22
C THR A 294 10.06 -13.07 0.18
N THR A 295 10.14 -11.80 0.54
CA THR A 295 9.85 -10.68 -0.34
C THR A 295 11.13 -10.01 -0.84
N SER A 296 10.99 -8.98 -1.67
CA SER A 296 12.13 -8.12 -2.06
C SER A 296 12.70 -7.28 -0.91
N LYS A 297 12.06 -7.27 0.27
CA LYS A 297 12.45 -6.45 1.43
C LYS A 297 12.91 -7.27 2.64
N GLY A 298 12.57 -8.55 2.72
CA GLY A 298 12.95 -9.41 3.83
C GLY A 298 12.27 -10.77 3.77
N SER A 299 12.44 -11.57 4.82
CA SER A 299 11.82 -12.90 4.92
C SER A 299 11.22 -13.07 6.30
N GLU A 300 10.04 -13.68 6.35
CA GLU A 300 9.33 -13.97 7.59
C GLU A 300 8.66 -15.34 7.54
N THR A 301 8.66 -16.03 8.67
CA THR A 301 8.08 -17.37 8.82
C THR A 301 6.88 -17.31 9.76
N PHE A 302 5.78 -17.92 9.31
CA PHE A 302 4.53 -18.06 10.04
C PHE A 302 4.27 -19.52 10.33
N THR A 303 3.80 -19.83 11.53
CA THR A 303 3.25 -21.15 11.82
C THR A 303 1.77 -21.14 11.48
N ALA A 304 1.36 -22.01 10.58
CA ALA A 304 -0.03 -22.27 10.24
C ALA A 304 -0.62 -23.27 11.24
N ASN A 305 -1.61 -22.81 12.00
CA ASN A 305 -2.43 -23.65 12.85
C ASN A 305 -3.83 -23.65 12.23
N SER A 306 -4.37 -24.83 11.94
CA SER A 306 -5.63 -24.95 11.22
C SER A 306 -6.79 -24.62 12.17
N VAL A 307 -7.72 -23.76 11.74
CA VAL A 307 -9.01 -23.59 12.42
C VAL A 307 -10.10 -23.88 11.39
N GLY A 308 -10.65 -25.10 11.41
CA GLY A 308 -11.73 -25.46 10.49
C GLY A 308 -11.29 -25.62 9.02
N ASN A 309 -10.08 -26.13 8.78
CA ASN A 309 -9.48 -26.38 7.45
C ASN A 309 -9.10 -25.14 6.63
N SER A 310 -9.21 -23.94 7.20
CA SER A 310 -8.65 -22.74 6.60
C SER A 310 -8.09 -21.78 7.65
N ARG A 311 -7.36 -20.77 7.19
CA ARG A 311 -6.91 -19.65 8.01
C ARG A 311 -6.62 -18.43 7.15
N VAL A 312 -7.16 -17.28 7.56
CA VAL A 312 -6.70 -15.99 7.04
C VAL A 312 -5.37 -15.62 7.71
N LEU A 313 -4.32 -15.46 6.91
CA LEU A 313 -3.05 -14.92 7.38
C LEU A 313 -3.03 -13.41 7.16
N ASN A 314 -3.13 -12.65 8.25
CA ASN A 314 -3.00 -11.19 8.20
C ASN A 314 -1.55 -10.76 8.42
N LEU A 315 -0.95 -10.13 7.42
CA LEU A 315 0.47 -9.75 7.44
C LEU A 315 0.74 -8.46 8.22
N SER A 316 -0.30 -7.76 8.69
CA SER A 316 -0.11 -6.69 9.67
C SER A 316 0.36 -7.20 11.03
N THR A 317 0.02 -8.45 11.37
CA THR A 317 0.42 -9.10 12.64
C THR A 317 1.78 -9.78 12.59
N ALA A 318 2.47 -9.63 11.46
CA ALA A 318 3.85 -10.06 11.27
C ALA A 318 4.79 -9.42 12.30
N VAL A 319 5.88 -10.11 12.62
CA VAL A 319 7.02 -9.54 13.36
C VAL A 319 7.61 -8.36 12.59
N HIS A 320 7.66 -8.44 11.25
CA HIS A 320 8.14 -7.37 10.38
C HIS A 320 7.13 -7.02 9.26
N PRO A 321 6.03 -6.30 9.59
CA PRO A 321 4.99 -5.95 8.60
C PRO A 321 5.53 -5.15 7.40
N GLY A 322 6.57 -4.33 7.62
CA GLY A 322 7.23 -3.54 6.57
C GLY A 322 7.91 -4.38 5.47
N TYR A 323 8.13 -5.69 5.69
CA TYR A 323 8.62 -6.58 4.63
C TYR A 323 7.58 -6.86 3.56
N PHE A 324 6.31 -6.54 3.79
CA PHE A 324 5.22 -6.83 2.86
C PHE A 324 4.67 -5.59 2.14
N VAL A 325 5.20 -4.40 2.43
CA VAL A 325 4.78 -3.13 1.83
C VAL A 325 5.69 -2.80 0.65
N GLY A 326 5.14 -2.43 -0.51
CA GLY A 326 5.86 -1.98 -1.70
C GLY A 326 6.87 -2.99 -2.22
N VAL A 327 6.50 -4.27 -2.25
CA VAL A 327 7.33 -5.39 -2.71
C VAL A 327 7.09 -5.67 -4.19
N SER A 328 8.09 -6.21 -4.88
CA SER A 328 7.96 -6.61 -6.29
C SER A 328 7.60 -8.09 -6.48
N SER A 329 7.81 -8.91 -5.46
CA SER A 329 7.59 -10.35 -5.49
C SER A 329 7.44 -10.92 -4.09
N VAL A 330 6.70 -12.01 -3.98
CA VAL A 330 6.65 -12.85 -2.77
C VAL A 330 6.95 -14.28 -3.17
N VAL A 331 8.04 -14.83 -2.63
CA VAL A 331 8.39 -16.24 -2.75
C VAL A 331 7.85 -16.95 -1.52
N ILE A 332 7.03 -17.97 -1.74
CA ILE A 332 6.44 -18.77 -0.67
C ILE A 332 7.18 -20.11 -0.67
N THR A 333 7.61 -20.57 0.50
CA THR A 333 8.26 -21.87 0.72
C THR A 333 7.76 -22.49 2.03
N THR A 334 7.91 -23.80 2.17
CA THR A 334 7.66 -24.52 3.43
C THR A 334 8.94 -25.20 3.90
N ALA A 335 9.11 -25.33 5.22
CA ALA A 335 10.18 -26.09 5.85
C ALA A 335 9.70 -27.41 6.48
N ASP A 336 8.47 -27.83 6.17
CA ASP A 336 7.86 -29.04 6.74
C ASP A 336 8.59 -30.32 6.27
N SER A 337 8.39 -31.43 6.98
CA SER A 337 9.19 -32.65 6.81
C SER A 337 9.13 -33.30 5.42
N GLY A 338 8.12 -32.95 4.61
CA GLY A 338 8.01 -33.33 3.20
C GLY A 338 8.53 -32.28 2.22
N GLY A 339 8.75 -31.04 2.65
CA GLY A 339 9.19 -29.91 1.82
C GLY A 339 8.17 -29.48 0.76
N VAL A 340 6.90 -29.87 0.90
CA VAL A 340 5.85 -29.67 -0.10
C VAL A 340 4.60 -29.06 0.52
N PHE A 341 3.86 -28.31 -0.29
CA PHE A 341 2.66 -27.59 0.07
C PHE A 341 1.44 -28.48 0.04
N GLU A 342 0.87 -28.75 1.21
CA GLU A 342 -0.43 -29.43 1.38
C GLU A 342 -1.57 -28.42 1.63
N TRP A 343 -1.50 -27.27 0.97
CA TRP A 343 -2.45 -26.17 1.12
C TRP A 343 -2.87 -25.56 -0.22
N GLY A 344 -3.85 -24.68 -0.19
CA GLY A 344 -4.16 -23.76 -1.27
C GLY A 344 -4.21 -22.34 -0.78
N PHE A 345 -4.35 -21.46 -1.76
CA PHE A 345 -4.49 -20.04 -1.55
C PHE A 345 -5.82 -19.60 -2.12
N ASP A 346 -6.43 -18.69 -1.39
CA ASP A 346 -7.56 -17.92 -1.86
C ASP A 346 -7.49 -16.51 -1.25
N ASN A 347 -8.31 -15.59 -1.75
CA ASN A 347 -8.49 -14.25 -1.22
C ASN A 347 -7.16 -13.53 -0.97
N ILE A 348 -6.26 -13.55 -1.96
CA ILE A 348 -4.97 -12.86 -1.87
C ILE A 348 -5.22 -11.36 -2.02
N VAL A 349 -5.14 -10.63 -0.91
CA VAL A 349 -5.45 -9.21 -0.86
C VAL A 349 -4.17 -8.41 -1.03
N LEU A 350 -4.16 -7.57 -2.06
CA LEU A 350 -3.10 -6.62 -2.35
C LEU A 350 -3.62 -5.19 -2.21
N SER A 351 -2.80 -4.29 -1.70
CA SER A 351 -3.03 -2.84 -1.82
C SER A 351 -1.88 -2.18 -2.56
N ASN A 352 -2.06 -0.91 -2.93
CA ASN A 352 -0.99 -0.09 -3.50
C ASN A 352 -0.29 -0.74 -4.71
N ILE A 353 -1.05 -1.31 -5.65
CA ILE A 353 -0.49 -1.91 -6.86
C ILE A 353 -0.08 -0.79 -7.82
N VAL A 354 1.23 -0.54 -7.91
CA VAL A 354 1.81 0.61 -8.61
C VAL A 354 2.81 0.13 -9.67
N GLY A 355 2.70 0.69 -10.89
CA GLY A 355 3.65 0.42 -11.97
C GLY A 355 5.04 1.00 -11.71
N PRO A 356 6.08 0.49 -12.39
CA PRO A 356 7.39 1.11 -12.34
C PRO A 356 7.29 2.58 -12.77
N PRO A 357 8.13 3.48 -12.22
CA PRO A 357 8.10 4.90 -12.58
C PRO A 357 8.18 5.08 -14.10
N SER A 358 7.18 5.75 -14.66
CA SER A 358 7.19 6.10 -16.08
C SER A 358 8.15 7.27 -16.29
N THR A 359 9.32 7.02 -16.85
CA THR A 359 10.19 8.09 -17.35
C THR A 359 9.60 8.66 -18.64
N ILE A 360 8.93 9.81 -18.53
CA ILE A 360 8.58 10.60 -19.72
C ILE A 360 9.89 11.15 -20.30
N VAL A 361 10.38 10.52 -21.36
CA VAL A 361 11.43 11.13 -22.18
C VAL A 361 10.79 12.27 -22.97
N VAL A 362 10.86 13.48 -22.42
CA VAL A 362 10.58 14.68 -23.20
C VAL A 362 11.72 14.80 -24.21
N THR A 363 11.50 14.32 -25.43
CA THR A 363 12.43 14.53 -26.52
C THR A 363 12.53 16.04 -26.73
N ALA A 364 13.64 16.65 -26.30
CA ALA A 364 13.91 18.04 -26.60
C ALA A 364 13.98 18.19 -28.12
N ALA A 365 13.06 18.96 -28.70
CA ALA A 365 13.19 19.36 -30.09
C ALA A 365 14.46 20.21 -30.21
N LEU A 366 15.42 19.74 -31.01
CA LEU A 366 16.56 20.54 -31.43
C LEU A 366 16.00 21.74 -32.22
N SER A 367 15.97 22.91 -31.58
CA SER A 367 15.77 24.17 -32.29
C SER A 367 16.97 24.38 -33.21
N GLN A 368 16.73 24.53 -34.51
CA GLN A 368 17.78 24.92 -35.44
C GLN A 368 18.30 26.30 -35.06
N ASP A 369 19.57 26.37 -34.65
CA ASP A 369 20.30 27.63 -34.54
C ASP A 369 20.48 28.20 -35.95
N SER A 370 19.66 29.20 -36.30
CA SER A 370 19.85 29.99 -37.52
C SER A 370 20.89 31.08 -37.23
N GLY A 371 22.14 30.66 -37.09
CA GLY A 371 23.25 31.51 -36.66
C GLY A 371 23.27 32.88 -37.34
N GLN A 372 22.96 33.93 -36.57
CA GLN A 372 23.25 35.31 -36.94
C GLN A 372 24.43 35.82 -36.11
N SER A 373 25.64 35.72 -36.67
CA SER A 373 26.81 36.39 -36.14
C SER A 373 26.74 37.88 -36.50
N SER A 374 26.34 38.73 -35.55
CA SER A 374 26.50 40.18 -35.69
C SER A 374 27.95 40.58 -35.38
N ARG A 375 28.75 40.77 -36.42
CA ARG A 375 30.09 41.38 -36.31
C ARG A 375 29.93 42.82 -35.81
N ARG A 376 30.30 43.07 -34.55
CA ARG A 376 30.59 44.42 -34.06
C ARG A 376 32.09 44.50 -33.74
N LEU A 377 32.85 45.08 -34.68
CA LEU A 377 34.27 45.40 -34.50
C LEU A 377 34.42 46.44 -33.39
N HIS A 378 35.15 46.10 -32.33
CA HIS A 378 35.73 47.11 -31.44
C HIS A 378 37.19 46.76 -31.19
N HIS A 379 38.06 47.64 -31.71
CA HIS A 379 39.50 47.62 -31.52
C HIS A 379 39.84 47.89 -30.05
N GLN A 380 40.60 46.98 -29.42
CA GLN A 380 41.49 47.35 -28.31
C GLN A 380 42.84 46.64 -28.51
N ARG A 381 43.89 47.47 -28.57
CA ARG A 381 45.30 47.07 -28.65
C ARG A 381 45.75 46.58 -27.28
N CYS A 382 46.59 45.54 -27.24
CA CYS A 382 47.64 45.42 -26.22
C CYS A 382 48.87 44.69 -26.78
N SER A 383 50.02 45.18 -26.35
CA SER A 383 51.37 45.00 -26.88
C SER A 383 51.99 43.62 -26.54
N ALA A 384 52.88 43.16 -27.41
CA ALA A 384 53.76 42.02 -27.21
C ALA A 384 54.83 42.27 -26.13
N ASN A 385 55.30 41.22 -25.45
CA ASN A 385 56.74 41.05 -25.17
C ASN A 385 57.14 39.60 -24.79
N HIS A 386 58.27 39.16 -25.37
CA HIS A 386 59.21 38.08 -24.99
C HIS A 386 58.76 36.60 -24.94
N GLN A 387 59.58 35.59 -25.25
CA GLN A 387 60.79 35.38 -26.05
C GLN A 387 61.01 33.84 -26.11
N TRP A 388 61.64 33.35 -27.17
CA TRP A 388 61.89 31.95 -27.52
C TRP A 388 63.03 31.28 -26.74
N HIS A 389 62.96 29.97 -26.44
CA HIS A 389 63.66 28.88 -27.17
C HIS A 389 63.49 27.46 -26.54
N PRO A 390 63.73 26.37 -27.30
CA PRO A 390 63.20 25.01 -27.09
C PRO A 390 64.25 23.91 -26.83
N VAL A 391 63.80 22.70 -26.44
CA VAL A 391 64.48 21.39 -26.60
C VAL A 391 63.36 20.33 -26.65
N GLY A 392 63.30 19.28 -27.47
CA GLY A 392 64.17 18.66 -28.47
C GLY A 392 63.48 17.34 -28.89
N GLN A 393 63.57 16.98 -30.17
CA GLN A 393 63.01 15.75 -30.77
C GLN A 393 63.83 14.49 -30.45
N SER A 394 63.20 13.32 -30.53
CA SER A 394 63.77 12.07 -31.10
C SER A 394 62.69 10.96 -31.05
N VAL A 395 61.96 10.66 -32.14
CA VAL A 395 62.26 9.68 -33.22
C VAL A 395 62.17 8.22 -32.76
N GLY A 396 61.34 7.43 -33.48
CA GLY A 396 61.48 5.98 -33.53
C GLY A 396 60.21 5.21 -33.89
N GLY A 397 59.84 5.17 -35.17
CA GLY A 397 58.73 4.34 -35.66
C GLY A 397 59.13 2.91 -36.04
N ARG A 398 58.14 2.01 -36.11
CA ARG A 398 57.91 0.92 -37.11
C ARG A 398 56.68 0.10 -36.66
N LYS A 399 55.56 0.16 -37.39
CA LYS A 399 55.07 -0.81 -38.40
C LYS A 399 54.89 -2.27 -37.90
N ARG A 400 53.61 -2.63 -37.63
CA ARG A 400 52.75 -3.73 -38.20
C ARG A 400 53.29 -5.19 -38.25
N PRO A 401 52.46 -6.24 -38.54
CA PRO A 401 51.02 -6.53 -38.30
C PRO A 401 50.77 -8.01 -37.83
N GLY A 402 49.50 -8.46 -37.75
CA GLY A 402 49.12 -9.90 -37.82
C GLY A 402 48.41 -10.42 -36.55
N VAL A 403 47.09 -10.58 -36.54
CA VAL A 403 46.33 -11.82 -36.88
C VAL A 403 46.47 -12.92 -35.81
N LEU A 404 45.49 -13.00 -34.91
CA LEU A 404 44.45 -14.04 -34.83
C LEU A 404 43.43 -13.68 -33.75
#